data_AF-D7FYJ8-F1
#
_entry.id   AF-D7FYJ8-F1
#
_cell.length_a   1.000
_cell.length_b   1.000
_cell.length_c   1.000
_cell.angle_alpha   90.00
_cell.angle_beta   90.00
_cell.angle_gamma   90.00
#
_symmetry.space_group_name_H-M   'P 1'
#
loop_
_entity.id
_entity.type
_entity.pdbx_description
1 polymer ?
#
loop_
_entity_poly.entity_id
_entity_poly.type
_entity_poly.pdbx_seq_one_letter_code
_entity_poly.pdbx_strand_id
1 'polypeptide(L)'
;MATHFSGLMTVFRLLLSLPTPPASSPLPGDTTGGSGGGGHSVPPDLVRRGLSVLEASHRTGGLFRFPPFAATWLQPLLTDALRGLAEGAHPLTQEEVHRLVFDLAEVDHRAFATEFLPHFLGTHYSWLGAEQKEALLAPWRAGTHLDVPTFSSFLEALVSDLSFFRAQANAA
;
A
#
# COMPACT_ATOMS: atom_id res chain seq x y z
N MET A 1 -10.24 20.76 -14.96
CA MET A 1 -10.57 19.79 -13.90
C MET A 1 -9.43 18.84 -13.52
N ALA A 2 -8.28 18.82 -14.22
CA ALA A 2 -7.16 17.92 -13.89
C ALA A 2 -6.29 18.38 -12.69
N THR A 3 -6.25 19.69 -12.40
CA THR A 3 -5.33 20.27 -11.40
C THR A 3 -5.72 19.96 -9.95
N HIS A 4 -7.02 19.80 -9.66
CA HIS A 4 -7.50 19.48 -8.31
C HIS A 4 -7.17 18.06 -7.86
N PHE A 5 -7.12 17.10 -8.79
CA PHE A 5 -6.73 15.72 -8.48
C PHE A 5 -5.23 15.58 -8.20
N SER A 6 -4.39 16.34 -8.91
CA SER A 6 -2.93 16.29 -8.74
C SER A 6 -2.48 16.71 -7.33
N GLY A 7 -3.14 17.70 -6.72
CA GLY A 7 -2.82 18.17 -5.37
C GLY A 7 -3.20 17.17 -4.28
N LEU A 8 -4.42 16.62 -4.36
CA LEU A 8 -4.89 15.57 -3.44
C LEU A 8 -4.01 14.32 -3.51
N MET A 9 -3.55 13.95 -4.71
CA MET A 9 -2.72 12.76 -4.94
C MET A 9 -1.24 12.97 -4.59
N THR A 10 -0.71 14.18 -4.71
CA THR A 10 0.63 14.52 -4.19
C THR A 10 0.63 14.36 -2.68
N VAL A 11 -0.41 14.86 -2.00
CA VAL A 11 -0.61 14.64 -0.58
C VAL A 11 -0.71 13.14 -0.32
N PHE A 12 -1.59 12.40 -1.00
CA PHE A 12 -1.77 10.95 -0.80
C PHE A 12 -0.49 10.12 -0.98
N ARG A 13 0.33 10.44 -1.98
CA ARG A 13 1.63 9.80 -2.18
C ARG A 13 2.62 10.15 -1.07
N LEU A 14 2.61 11.40 -0.59
CA LEU A 14 3.34 11.79 0.64
C LEU A 14 2.78 11.11 1.90
N LEU A 15 1.49 10.81 1.94
CA LEU A 15 0.82 10.16 3.08
C LEU A 15 1.20 8.68 3.21
N LEU A 16 1.36 7.96 2.09
CA LEU A 16 1.61 6.51 2.07
C LEU A 16 3.08 6.12 1.83
N SER A 17 3.94 7.07 1.46
CA SER A 17 5.32 6.77 1.01
C SER A 17 6.42 7.23 1.98
N LEU A 18 6.10 7.58 3.23
CA LEU A 18 7.11 8.02 4.19
C LEU A 18 7.73 6.82 4.93
N PRO A 19 9.07 6.66 4.89
CA PRO A 19 9.74 5.63 5.67
C PRO A 19 9.54 5.91 7.17
N THR A 20 9.12 4.88 7.92
CA THR A 20 9.15 4.91 9.38
C THR A 20 10.60 5.05 9.86
N PRO A 21 10.87 5.87 10.89
CA PRO A 21 12.20 5.92 11.47
C PRO A 21 12.54 4.56 12.08
N PRO A 22 13.81 4.11 12.00
CA PRO A 22 14.23 2.90 12.68
C PRO A 22 14.03 3.07 14.19
N ALA A 23 13.26 2.16 14.80
CA ALA A 23 13.17 2.05 16.25
C ALA A 23 14.48 1.45 16.80
N SER A 24 15.03 2.09 17.85
CA SER A 24 16.22 1.70 18.65
C SER A 24 17.56 2.20 18.04
N SER A 25 18.48 2.91 18.70
CA SER A 25 18.83 3.20 20.12
C SER A 25 19.98 4.26 20.11
N PRO A 26 20.72 4.52 21.21
CA PRO A 26 20.39 5.21 22.45
C PRO A 26 21.14 6.58 22.59
N LEU A 27 20.79 7.37 23.62
CA LEU A 27 21.57 8.53 24.08
C LEU A 27 23.05 8.15 24.32
N PRO A 28 24.03 9.03 23.99
CA PRO A 28 24.44 10.02 24.98
C PRO A 28 24.91 11.38 24.41
N GLY A 29 24.84 12.41 25.25
CA GLY A 29 25.91 13.41 25.34
C GLY A 29 26.00 14.48 24.26
N ASP A 30 25.45 15.63 24.60
CA ASP A 30 26.01 16.97 24.38
C ASP A 30 25.80 17.70 23.04
N THR A 31 25.58 18.98 23.27
CA THR A 31 25.21 20.13 22.46
C THR A 31 26.10 20.37 21.23
N THR A 32 25.47 20.66 20.07
CA THR A 32 25.57 21.93 19.31
C THR A 32 25.09 21.78 17.86
N GLY A 33 24.18 22.68 17.45
CA GLY A 33 24.16 23.29 16.12
C GLY A 33 23.73 22.45 14.91
N GLY A 34 22.55 22.79 14.36
CA GLY A 34 22.39 22.91 12.91
C GLY A 34 21.41 21.95 12.24
N SER A 35 20.43 22.55 11.57
CA SER A 35 19.59 22.00 10.50
C SER A 35 18.50 21.02 10.93
N GLY A 36 17.38 21.59 11.39
CA GLY A 36 16.10 20.91 11.48
C GLY A 36 15.57 20.49 10.10
N GLY A 37 16.00 19.31 9.65
CA GLY A 37 15.26 18.51 8.68
C GLY A 37 14.14 17.80 9.41
N GLY A 38 13.10 18.53 9.81
CA GLY A 38 11.86 17.92 10.29
C GLY A 38 11.29 17.05 9.17
N GLY A 39 11.44 15.73 9.29
CA GLY A 39 10.66 14.81 8.50
C GLY A 39 9.20 15.18 8.71
N HIS A 40 8.55 15.71 7.67
CA HIS A 40 7.16 16.14 7.73
C HIS A 40 6.28 14.88 7.74
N SER A 41 6.32 14.13 8.84
CA SER A 41 5.40 13.03 9.06
C SER A 41 3.99 13.60 9.03
N VAL A 42 3.25 13.25 8.00
CA VAL A 42 1.93 13.80 7.81
C VAL A 42 1.02 13.21 8.89
N PRO A 43 0.24 14.04 9.61
CA PRO A 43 -0.55 13.54 10.73
C PRO A 43 -1.56 12.48 10.29
N PRO A 44 -1.76 11.42 11.11
CA PRO A 44 -2.65 10.31 10.78
C PRO A 44 -4.09 10.76 10.51
N ASP A 45 -4.56 11.80 11.21
CA ASP A 45 -5.90 12.35 11.03
C ASP A 45 -6.12 12.99 9.65
N LEU A 46 -5.05 13.48 9.01
CA LEU A 46 -5.12 14.02 7.64
C LEU A 46 -5.17 12.89 6.62
N VAL A 47 -4.43 11.81 6.87
CA VAL A 47 -4.44 10.61 6.03
C VAL A 47 -5.83 9.97 6.05
N ARG A 48 -6.38 9.77 7.25
CA ARG A 48 -7.72 9.20 7.46
C ARG A 48 -8.79 10.04 6.76
N ARG A 49 -8.74 11.37 6.91
CA ARG A 49 -9.67 12.27 6.20
C ARG A 49 -9.56 12.15 4.68
N GLY A 50 -8.35 12.07 4.13
CA GLY A 50 -8.15 11.86 2.70
C GLY A 50 -8.78 10.55 2.23
N LEU A 51 -8.57 9.47 2.97
CA LEU A 51 -9.11 8.15 2.67
C LEU A 51 -10.64 8.12 2.78
N SER A 52 -11.22 8.73 3.82
CA SER A 52 -12.68 8.86 3.96
C SER A 52 -13.32 9.65 2.81
N VAL A 53 -12.64 10.67 2.27
CA VAL A 53 -13.13 11.41 1.10
C VAL A 53 -13.07 10.55 -0.16
N LEU A 54 -12.00 9.77 -0.34
CA LEU A 54 -11.87 8.80 -1.44
C LEU A 54 -12.97 7.73 -1.38
N GLU A 55 -13.19 7.12 -0.22
CA GLU A 55 -14.25 6.14 0.00
C GLU A 55 -15.64 6.72 -0.22
N ALA A 56 -15.92 7.92 0.31
CA ALA A 56 -17.20 8.59 0.11
C ALA A 56 -17.42 8.90 -1.38
N SER A 57 -16.38 9.35 -2.09
CA SER A 57 -16.44 9.63 -3.53
C SER A 57 -16.63 8.35 -4.35
N HIS A 58 -16.01 7.25 -3.93
CA HIS A 58 -16.21 5.95 -4.56
C HIS A 58 -17.63 5.43 -4.32
N ARG A 59 -18.15 5.50 -3.10
CA ARG A 59 -19.50 5.04 -2.72
C ARG A 59 -20.61 5.83 -3.39
N THR A 60 -20.43 7.14 -3.56
CA THR A 60 -21.46 8.04 -4.12
C THR A 60 -21.44 8.11 -5.65
N GLY A 61 -20.27 7.99 -6.27
CA GLY A 61 -20.10 8.23 -7.71
C GLY A 61 -19.30 7.17 -8.47
N GLY A 62 -18.86 6.10 -7.82
CA GLY A 62 -18.06 5.05 -8.45
C GLY A 62 -16.69 5.56 -8.92
N LEU A 63 -16.03 6.44 -8.14
CA LEU A 63 -14.76 7.08 -8.52
C LEU A 63 -13.71 6.11 -9.08
N PHE A 64 -13.49 4.96 -8.43
CA PHE A 64 -12.53 3.96 -8.90
C PHE A 64 -12.91 3.32 -10.25
N ARG A 65 -14.19 3.35 -10.63
CA ARG A 65 -14.71 2.90 -11.93
C ARG A 65 -14.76 4.02 -12.97
N PHE A 66 -14.46 5.27 -12.59
CA PHE A 66 -14.40 6.38 -13.51
C PHE A 66 -13.16 6.25 -14.40
N PRO A 67 -13.29 6.06 -15.73
CA PRO A 67 -12.17 5.63 -16.58
C PRO A 67 -10.93 6.55 -16.54
N PRO A 68 -11.06 7.89 -16.54
CA PRO A 68 -9.89 8.78 -16.42
C PRO A 68 -9.16 8.63 -15.09
N PHE A 69 -9.89 8.35 -14.02
CA PHE A 69 -9.31 8.10 -12.70
C PHE A 69 -8.62 6.73 -12.68
N ALA A 70 -9.32 5.68 -13.11
CA ALA A 70 -8.80 4.32 -13.12
C ALA A 70 -7.50 4.21 -13.93
N ALA A 71 -7.47 4.80 -15.13
CA ALA A 71 -6.31 4.75 -16.02
C ALA A 71 -5.06 5.46 -15.46
N THR A 72 -5.24 6.45 -14.59
CA THR A 72 -4.13 7.28 -14.09
C THR A 72 -3.70 6.89 -12.68
N TRP A 73 -4.65 6.52 -11.82
CA TRP A 73 -4.44 6.50 -10.37
C TRP A 73 -4.61 5.13 -9.72
N LEU A 74 -5.28 4.18 -10.38
CA LEU A 74 -5.58 2.89 -9.76
C LEU A 74 -4.31 2.09 -9.44
N GLN A 75 -3.38 1.99 -10.39
CA GLN A 75 -2.10 1.32 -10.17
C GLN A 75 -1.24 1.98 -9.08
N PRO A 76 -0.94 3.30 -9.12
CA PRO A 76 -0.17 3.95 -8.05
C PRO A 76 -0.77 3.78 -6.66
N LEU A 77 -2.10 3.90 -6.54
CA LEU A 77 -2.80 3.76 -5.26
C LEU A 77 -2.68 2.33 -4.69
N LEU A 78 -2.88 1.32 -5.53
CA LEU A 78 -2.70 -0.08 -5.14
C LEU A 78 -1.25 -0.36 -4.71
N THR A 79 -0.27 0.14 -5.46
CA THR A 79 1.15 -0.04 -5.16
C THR A 79 1.51 0.58 -3.81
N ASP A 80 1.13 1.83 -3.58
CA ASP A 80 1.47 2.53 -2.34
C ASP A 80 0.76 1.90 -1.12
N ALA A 81 -0.50 1.49 -1.28
CA ALA A 81 -1.25 0.81 -0.22
C ALA A 81 -0.63 -0.55 0.16
N LEU A 82 -0.33 -1.40 -0.83
CA LEU A 82 0.32 -2.69 -0.59
C LEU A 82 1.73 -2.55 -0.02
N ARG A 83 2.51 -1.59 -0.54
CA ARG A 83 3.88 -1.38 -0.05
C ARG A 83 3.86 -1.01 1.43
N GLY A 84 3.04 -0.05 1.85
CA GLY A 84 3.05 0.30 3.26
C GLY A 84 2.44 -0.78 4.15
N LEU A 85 1.55 -1.66 3.63
CA LEU A 85 1.12 -2.85 4.37
C LEU A 85 2.30 -3.78 4.64
N ALA A 86 3.12 -4.04 3.61
CA ALA A 86 4.30 -4.89 3.71
C ALA A 86 5.42 -4.26 4.55
N GLU A 87 5.52 -2.94 4.59
CA GLU A 87 6.54 -2.21 5.35
C GLU A 87 6.12 -1.95 6.81
N GLY A 88 4.87 -2.24 7.19
CA GLY A 88 4.32 -1.93 8.52
C GLY A 88 4.34 -0.43 8.85
N ALA A 89 4.52 0.42 7.84
CA ALA A 89 4.85 1.82 7.96
C ALA A 89 3.62 2.68 7.63
N HIS A 90 2.57 2.59 8.45
CA HIS A 90 1.33 3.31 8.19
C HIS A 90 0.87 4.21 9.33
N PRO A 91 0.48 5.45 9.04
CA PRO A 91 -0.34 6.27 9.95
C PRO A 91 -1.82 5.83 10.01
N LEU A 92 -2.24 4.91 9.12
CA LEU A 92 -3.59 4.34 9.02
C LEU A 92 -3.70 2.99 9.75
N THR A 93 -4.92 2.57 10.09
CA THR A 93 -5.14 1.22 10.61
C THR A 93 -5.04 0.18 9.48
N GLN A 94 -4.60 -1.04 9.82
CA GLN A 94 -4.51 -2.16 8.88
C GLN A 94 -5.85 -2.44 8.18
N GLU A 95 -6.96 -2.30 8.90
CA GLU A 95 -8.32 -2.49 8.39
C GLU A 95 -8.71 -1.45 7.32
N GLU A 96 -8.37 -0.17 7.53
CA GLU A 96 -8.63 0.91 6.55
C GLU A 96 -7.88 0.64 5.23
N VAL A 97 -6.63 0.17 5.33
CA VAL A 97 -5.82 -0.12 4.15
C VAL A 97 -6.29 -1.39 3.44
N HIS A 98 -6.69 -2.44 4.19
CA HIS A 98 -7.28 -3.64 3.59
C HIS A 98 -8.56 -3.31 2.81
N ARG A 99 -9.43 -2.48 3.38
CA ARG A 99 -10.67 -2.05 2.72
C ARG A 99 -10.37 -1.27 1.45
N LEU A 100 -9.42 -0.34 1.50
CA LEU A 100 -9.01 0.43 0.33
C LEU A 100 -8.47 -0.47 -0.81
N VAL A 101 -7.58 -1.41 -0.49
CA VAL A 101 -7.02 -2.33 -1.49
C VAL A 101 -8.11 -3.22 -2.07
N PHE A 102 -9.07 -3.66 -1.25
CA PHE A 102 -10.24 -4.40 -1.71
C PHE A 102 -11.07 -3.58 -2.71
N ASP A 103 -11.50 -2.37 -2.35
CA ASP A 103 -12.36 -1.54 -3.20
C ASP A 103 -11.65 -1.16 -4.52
N LEU A 104 -10.32 -1.00 -4.51
CA LEU A 104 -9.51 -0.76 -5.71
C LEU A 104 -9.39 -2.02 -6.58
N ALA A 105 -9.18 -3.18 -5.96
CA ALA A 105 -9.10 -4.47 -6.67
C ALA A 105 -10.47 -4.90 -7.23
N GLU A 106 -11.58 -4.50 -6.61
CA GLU A 106 -12.95 -4.82 -7.06
C GLU A 106 -13.29 -4.23 -8.44
N VAL A 107 -12.58 -3.17 -8.85
CA VAL A 107 -12.73 -2.59 -10.20
C VAL A 107 -12.42 -3.62 -11.28
N ASP A 108 -11.36 -4.41 -11.09
CA ASP A 108 -11.00 -5.55 -11.94
C ASP A 108 -10.14 -6.56 -11.15
N HIS A 109 -10.79 -7.48 -10.44
CA HIS A 109 -10.11 -8.48 -9.63
C HIS A 109 -9.19 -9.38 -10.46
N ARG A 110 -9.58 -9.64 -11.72
CA ARG A 110 -8.79 -10.48 -12.62
C ARG A 110 -7.48 -9.79 -12.97
N ALA A 111 -7.54 -8.54 -13.44
CA ALA A 111 -6.35 -7.76 -13.75
C ALA A 111 -5.48 -7.54 -12.49
N PHE A 112 -6.09 -7.35 -11.32
CA PHE A 112 -5.38 -7.29 -10.06
C PHE A 112 -4.53 -8.56 -9.81
N ALA A 113 -5.14 -9.74 -9.92
CA ALA A 113 -4.48 -11.01 -9.62
C ALA A 113 -3.51 -11.48 -10.71
N THR A 114 -3.81 -11.26 -11.99
CA THR A 114 -3.04 -11.83 -13.11
C THR A 114 -2.01 -10.88 -13.70
N GLU A 115 -2.16 -9.57 -13.52
CA GLU A 115 -1.28 -8.57 -14.13
C GLU A 115 -0.59 -7.73 -13.06
N PHE A 116 -1.37 -7.08 -12.20
CA PHE A 116 -0.84 -6.13 -11.23
C PHE A 116 0.01 -6.80 -10.14
N LEU A 117 -0.51 -7.81 -9.44
CA LEU A 117 0.22 -8.49 -8.36
C LEU A 117 1.55 -9.13 -8.84
N PRO A 118 1.57 -9.89 -9.95
CA PRO A 118 2.83 -10.42 -10.50
C PRO A 118 3.82 -9.32 -10.86
N HIS A 119 3.35 -8.23 -11.47
CA HIS A 119 4.19 -7.08 -11.80
C HIS A 119 4.72 -6.37 -10.55
N PHE A 120 3.88 -6.18 -9.54
CA PHE A 120 4.25 -5.58 -8.26
C PHE A 120 5.35 -6.39 -7.56
N LEU A 121 5.18 -7.72 -7.44
CA LEU A 121 6.20 -8.61 -6.88
C LEU A 121 7.49 -8.61 -7.72
N GLY A 122 7.38 -8.59 -9.06
CA GLY A 122 8.53 -8.55 -9.96
C GLY A 122 9.36 -7.27 -9.80
N THR A 123 8.70 -6.13 -9.68
CA THR A 123 9.32 -4.80 -9.65
C THR A 123 9.84 -4.42 -8.26
N HIS A 124 9.07 -4.67 -7.20
CA HIS A 124 9.39 -4.22 -5.85
C HIS A 124 10.06 -5.29 -4.98
N TYR A 125 9.91 -6.57 -5.34
CA TYR A 125 10.45 -7.70 -4.59
C TYR A 125 11.32 -8.58 -5.50
N SER A 126 12.27 -7.95 -6.18
CA SER A 126 13.19 -8.61 -7.13
C SER A 126 14.05 -9.71 -6.50
N TRP A 127 14.26 -9.65 -5.18
CA TRP A 127 14.98 -10.64 -4.38
C TRP A 127 14.19 -11.94 -4.15
N LEU A 128 12.88 -11.97 -4.41
CA LEU A 128 12.09 -13.20 -4.34
C LEU A 128 12.39 -14.13 -5.52
N GLY A 129 12.61 -15.41 -5.23
CA GLY A 129 12.73 -16.46 -6.22
C GLY A 129 11.42 -16.77 -6.94
N ALA A 130 11.49 -17.48 -8.07
CA ALA A 130 10.32 -17.83 -8.87
C ALA A 130 9.30 -18.67 -8.07
N GLU A 131 9.76 -19.65 -7.30
CA GLU A 131 8.89 -20.51 -6.48
C GLU A 131 8.20 -19.72 -5.36
N GLN A 132 8.90 -18.77 -4.73
CA GLN A 132 8.32 -17.90 -3.70
C GLN A 132 7.25 -16.98 -4.29
N LYS A 133 7.50 -16.39 -5.46
CA LYS A 133 6.50 -15.58 -6.17
C LYS A 133 5.27 -16.40 -6.54
N GLU A 134 5.46 -17.62 -7.02
CA GLU A 134 4.34 -18.51 -7.35
C GLU A 134 3.52 -18.89 -6.11
N ALA A 135 4.17 -19.16 -4.97
CA ALA A 135 3.48 -19.42 -3.70
C ALA A 135 2.63 -18.22 -3.25
N LEU A 136 3.16 -16.99 -3.37
CA LEU A 136 2.43 -15.76 -3.03
C LEU A 136 1.25 -15.48 -3.97
N LEU A 137 1.35 -15.87 -5.25
CA LEU A 137 0.32 -15.61 -6.26
C LEU A 137 -0.78 -16.69 -6.29
N ALA A 138 -0.48 -17.91 -5.85
CA ALA A 138 -1.41 -19.05 -5.92
C ALA A 138 -2.80 -18.78 -5.27
N PRO A 139 -2.90 -18.18 -4.07
CA PRO A 139 -4.20 -17.89 -3.44
C PRO A 139 -5.07 -16.95 -4.28
N TRP A 140 -4.45 -16.00 -4.99
CA TRP A 140 -5.15 -14.96 -5.76
C TRP A 140 -5.71 -15.47 -7.08
N ARG A 141 -5.12 -16.52 -7.67
CA ARG A 141 -5.57 -17.07 -8.96
C ARG A 141 -6.86 -17.89 -8.86
N ALA A 142 -7.17 -18.43 -7.68
CA ALA A 142 -8.38 -19.21 -7.45
C ALA A 142 -9.60 -18.34 -7.07
N GLY A 143 -9.37 -17.11 -6.61
CA GLY A 143 -10.41 -16.21 -6.09
C GLY A 143 -10.97 -15.25 -7.13
N THR A 144 -11.90 -15.69 -7.98
CA THR A 144 -12.58 -14.81 -8.97
C THR A 144 -13.62 -13.90 -8.30
N HIS A 145 -14.10 -14.26 -7.11
CA HIS A 145 -15.02 -13.46 -6.29
C HIS A 145 -14.65 -13.63 -4.81
N LEU A 146 -13.74 -12.77 -4.33
CA LEU A 146 -13.40 -12.74 -2.91
C LEU A 146 -14.33 -11.77 -2.21
N ASP A 147 -14.99 -12.22 -1.15
CA ASP A 147 -15.59 -11.32 -0.18
C ASP A 147 -14.48 -10.64 0.65
N VAL A 148 -14.82 -9.48 1.22
CA VAL A 148 -13.92 -8.61 1.99
C VAL A 148 -13.10 -9.37 3.05
N PRO A 149 -13.67 -10.28 3.88
CA PRO A 149 -12.88 -10.96 4.88
C PRO A 149 -11.89 -11.94 4.25
N THR A 150 -12.26 -12.70 3.22
CA THR A 150 -11.31 -13.60 2.54
C THR A 150 -10.19 -12.83 1.85
N PHE A 151 -10.50 -11.70 1.20
CA PHE A 151 -9.50 -10.83 0.60
C PHE A 151 -8.54 -10.26 1.66
N SER A 152 -9.07 -9.80 2.80
CA SER A 152 -8.27 -9.31 3.91
C SER A 152 -7.33 -10.40 4.45
N SER A 153 -7.82 -11.63 4.63
CA SER A 153 -6.99 -12.76 5.05
C SER A 153 -5.87 -13.07 4.04
N PHE A 154 -6.13 -12.94 2.74
CA PHE A 154 -5.09 -13.13 1.71
C PHE A 154 -4.05 -12.01 1.73
N LEU A 155 -4.45 -10.76 2.00
CA LEU A 155 -3.50 -9.67 2.21
C LEU A 155 -2.63 -9.88 3.45
N GLU A 156 -3.22 -10.34 4.55
CA GLU A 156 -2.48 -10.63 5.78
C GLU A 156 -1.44 -11.74 5.55
N ALA A 157 -1.84 -12.82 4.87
CA ALA A 157 -0.94 -13.89 4.48
C ALA A 157 0.18 -13.38 3.57
N LEU A 158 -0.15 -12.58 2.54
CA LEU A 158 0.83 -11.98 1.63
C LEU A 158 1.87 -11.14 2.38
N VAL A 159 1.43 -10.25 3.28
CA VAL A 159 2.32 -9.38 4.08
C VAL A 159 3.19 -10.19 5.03
N SER A 160 2.61 -11.20 5.67
CA SER A 160 3.31 -12.12 6.56
C SER A 160 4.40 -12.89 5.81
N ASP A 161 4.06 -13.47 4.66
CA ASP A 161 4.98 -14.26 3.85
C ASP A 161 6.10 -13.40 3.27
N LEU A 162 5.80 -12.18 2.80
CA LEU A 162 6.81 -11.22 2.36
C LEU A 162 7.80 -10.88 3.48
N SER A 163 7.31 -10.68 4.69
CA SER A 163 8.15 -10.41 5.87
C SER A 163 9.02 -11.62 6.21
N PHE A 164 8.44 -12.83 6.16
CA PHE A 164 9.15 -14.08 6.39
C PHE A 164 10.26 -14.31 5.36
N PHE A 165 9.97 -14.19 4.06
CA PHE A 165 10.96 -14.37 3.01
C PHE A 165 12.06 -13.31 3.10
N ARG A 166 11.73 -12.07 3.49
CA ARG A 166 12.73 -11.01 3.71
C ARG A 166 13.67 -11.36 4.85
N ALA A 167 13.13 -11.88 5.96
CA ALA A 167 13.94 -12.33 7.09
C ALA A 167 14.85 -13.50 6.70
N GLN A 168 14.34 -14.44 5.90
CA GLN A 168 15.13 -15.57 5.38
C GLN A 168 16.24 -15.09 4.44
N ALA A 169 15.95 -14.15 3.53
CA ALA A 169 16.93 -13.60 2.59
C ALA A 169 18.04 -12.81 3.30
N ASN A 170 17.72 -12.14 4.41
CA ASN A 170 18.71 -11.41 5.21
C ASN A 170 19.59 -12.32 6.09
N ALA A 171 19.16 -13.56 6.32
CA ALA A 171 19.90 -14.55 7.13
C ALA A 171 20.82 -15.45 6.29
N ALA A 172 20.74 -15.36 4.96
CA ALA A 172 21.54 -16.10 3.99
C ALA A 172 22.71 -15.25 3.47
#